data_AF-A0A1S3ND37-F1
#
_entry.id   AF-A0A1S3ND37-F1
#
_cell.length_a   1.000
_cell.length_b   1.000
_cell.length_c   1.000
_cell.angle_alpha   90.00
_cell.angle_beta   90.00
_cell.angle_gamma   90.00
#
_symmetry.space_group_name_H-M   'P 1'
#
loop_
_entity.id
_entity.type
_entity.pdbx_description
1 polymer ?
#
loop_
_entity_poly.entity_id
_entity_poly.type
_entity_poly.pdbx_seq_one_letter_code
_entity_poly.pdbx_strand_id
1 'polypeptide(L)'
;SGQNGVYTIYPAGSTSPVQVFCEMSMDSAYPGKWTVIQKRQGGSVNFHWKWNEYKSGFGSAAGEYWLGLETMHLLTMRKTYELRVDMEDFEGKKVYAQYSSFSVGPEAEGYPLKLGSFKDGGAGG
;
A
#
# COMPACT_ATOMS: atom_id res chain seq x y z
N SER A 1 -0.34 -16.89 15.09
CA SER A 1 -0.94 -15.94 14.15
C SER A 1 -0.36 -14.55 14.41
N GLY A 2 -0.15 -13.74 13.38
CA GLY A 2 0.27 -12.34 13.56
C GLY A 2 -0.92 -11.45 13.91
N GLN A 3 -0.70 -10.31 14.55
CA GLN A 3 -1.77 -9.36 14.85
C GLN A 3 -1.75 -8.21 13.84
N ASN A 4 -2.93 -7.67 13.52
CA ASN A 4 -3.00 -6.43 12.77
C ASN A 4 -2.39 -5.31 13.61
N GLY A 5 -1.58 -4.45 13.01
CA GLY A 5 -0.95 -3.36 13.75
C GLY A 5 0.15 -2.66 12.98
N VAL A 6 0.77 -1.68 13.65
CA VAL A 6 1.92 -0.95 13.11
C VAL A 6 3.21 -1.68 13.41
N TYR A 7 4.01 -1.93 12.37
CA TYR A 7 5.30 -2.59 12.45
C TYR A 7 6.37 -1.74 11.76
N THR A 8 7.63 -1.91 12.19
CA THR A 8 8.78 -1.31 11.50
C THR A 8 9.35 -2.30 10.48
N ILE A 9 9.49 -1.85 9.24
CA ILE A 9 10.16 -2.58 8.16
C ILE A 9 11.44 -1.84 7.73
N TYR A 10 12.27 -2.52 6.93
CA TYR A 10 13.60 -2.04 6.51
C TYR A 10 13.79 -2.18 4.98
N PRO A 11 13.15 -1.31 4.17
CA PRO A 11 13.06 -1.43 2.71
C PRO A 11 14.40 -1.42 1.99
N ALA A 12 15.40 -0.70 2.50
CA ALA A 12 16.76 -0.62 1.95
C ALA A 12 17.83 -1.29 2.84
N GLY A 13 17.47 -1.89 3.99
CA GLY A 13 18.42 -2.46 4.95
C GLY A 13 18.27 -1.85 6.35
N SER A 14 19.13 -2.24 7.30
CA SER A 14 18.99 -1.94 8.73
C SER A 14 18.90 -0.44 9.08
N THR A 15 19.35 0.44 8.21
CA THR A 15 19.34 1.90 8.39
C THR A 15 18.15 2.61 7.70
N SER A 16 17.16 1.87 7.23
CA SER A 16 15.97 2.40 6.55
C SER A 16 14.66 2.06 7.27
N PRO A 17 14.51 2.35 8.58
CA PRO A 17 13.29 2.00 9.30
C PRO A 17 12.10 2.81 8.76
N VAL A 18 11.00 2.14 8.42
CA VAL A 18 9.72 2.76 8.06
C VAL A 18 8.59 2.06 8.80
N GLN A 19 7.65 2.82 9.35
CA GLN A 19 6.45 2.27 9.98
C GLN A 19 5.37 1.99 8.93
N VAL A 20 4.79 0.79 8.99
CA VAL A 20 3.70 0.35 8.11
C VAL A 20 2.61 -0.32 8.91
N PHE A 21 1.37 -0.21 8.45
CA PHE A 21 0.30 -1.06 8.96
C PHE A 21 0.39 -2.42 8.26
N CYS A 22 0.48 -3.48 9.05
CA CYS A 22 0.39 -4.84 8.55
C CYS A 22 -0.98 -5.42 8.87
N GLU A 23 -1.67 -5.89 7.84
CA GLU A 23 -2.85 -6.74 8.00
C GLU A 23 -2.39 -8.20 7.95
N MET A 24 -2.48 -8.89 9.08
CA MET A 24 -2.00 -10.26 9.28
C MET A 24 -3.14 -11.24 9.55
N SER A 25 -4.39 -10.84 9.30
CA SER A 25 -5.55 -11.67 9.54
C SER A 25 -5.51 -12.92 8.65
N MET A 26 -5.54 -14.10 9.29
CA MET A 26 -5.73 -15.38 8.62
C MET A 26 -7.21 -15.80 8.54
N ASP A 27 -8.08 -15.08 9.26
CA ASP A 27 -9.52 -15.37 9.34
C ASP A 27 -10.35 -14.42 8.47
N SER A 28 -9.70 -13.58 7.64
CA SER A 28 -10.38 -12.73 6.67
C SER A 28 -10.71 -13.51 5.39
N ALA A 29 -11.59 -12.95 4.56
CA ALA A 29 -11.89 -13.49 3.23
C ALA A 29 -10.64 -13.58 2.31
N TYR A 30 -9.52 -12.94 2.70
CA TYR A 30 -8.26 -12.91 1.95
C TYR A 30 -7.08 -13.11 2.91
N PRO A 31 -6.84 -14.35 3.35
CA PRO A 31 -5.80 -14.66 4.32
C PRO A 31 -4.43 -14.27 3.77
N GLY A 32 -3.66 -13.50 4.52
CA GLY A 32 -2.36 -13.00 4.04
C GLY A 32 -1.61 -12.15 5.05
N LYS A 33 -0.42 -11.71 4.63
CA LYS A 33 0.40 -10.73 5.35
C LYS A 33 0.60 -9.52 4.46
N TRP A 34 -0.34 -8.57 4.55
CA TRP A 34 -0.38 -7.40 3.69
C TRP A 34 0.34 -6.23 4.35
N THR A 35 1.19 -5.56 3.57
CA THR A 35 1.71 -4.23 3.93
C THR A 35 0.80 -3.20 3.30
N VAL A 36 0.12 -2.39 4.11
CA VAL A 36 -0.70 -1.28 3.59
C VAL A 36 0.23 -0.21 3.04
N ILE A 37 -0.01 0.25 1.82
CA ILE A 37 0.81 1.30 1.16
C ILE A 37 0.09 2.65 1.12
N GLN A 38 -1.24 2.62 1.26
CA GLN A 38 -2.10 3.80 1.35
C GLN A 38 -3.34 3.41 2.16
N LYS A 39 -3.81 4.32 3.03
CA LYS A 39 -5.12 4.18 3.67
C LYS A 39 -5.88 5.51 3.66
N ARG A 40 -7.16 5.46 3.28
CA ARG A 40 -8.14 6.55 3.41
C ARG A 40 -9.32 6.07 4.25
N GLN A 41 -9.65 6.84 5.28
CA GLN A 41 -10.77 6.63 6.20
C GLN A 41 -11.02 7.94 6.97
N GLY A 42 -12.21 8.53 6.80
CA GLY A 42 -12.64 9.67 7.61
C GLY A 42 -11.99 11.02 7.31
N GLY A 43 -11.02 11.11 6.37
CA GLY A 43 -10.53 12.39 5.83
C GLY A 43 -9.69 13.24 6.78
N SER A 44 -9.09 12.61 7.79
CA SER A 44 -8.16 13.22 8.76
C SER A 44 -6.84 13.74 8.17
N VAL A 45 -6.41 13.23 7.02
CA VAL A 45 -5.16 13.59 6.35
C VAL A 45 -5.43 14.20 5.00
N ASN A 46 -4.82 15.36 4.73
CA ASN A 46 -4.84 15.98 3.41
C ASN A 46 -3.99 15.13 2.44
N PHE A 47 -4.45 14.94 1.21
CA PHE A 47 -3.70 14.29 0.13
C PHE A 47 -3.27 15.28 -0.96
N HIS A 48 -3.52 16.58 -0.80
CA HIS A 48 -3.06 17.62 -1.72
C HIS A 48 -1.65 18.08 -1.33
N TRP A 49 -0.65 17.23 -1.59
CA TRP A 49 0.76 17.51 -1.30
C TRP A 49 1.60 17.68 -2.56
N LYS A 50 2.84 18.17 -2.38
CA LYS A 50 3.80 18.32 -3.48
C LYS A 50 4.55 17.00 -3.69
N TRP A 51 5.39 16.99 -4.72
CA TRP A 51 6.15 15.82 -5.14
C TRP A 51 6.98 15.20 -4.01
N ASN A 52 7.65 16.04 -3.21
CA ASN A 52 8.56 15.56 -2.16
C ASN A 52 7.83 14.75 -1.09
N GLU A 53 6.62 15.16 -0.69
CA GLU A 53 5.82 14.42 0.28
C GLU A 53 5.29 13.11 -0.31
N TYR A 54 4.90 13.09 -1.59
CA TYR A 54 4.54 11.83 -2.27
C TYR A 54 5.73 10.88 -2.43
N LYS A 55 6.93 11.42 -2.60
CA LYS A 55 8.17 10.64 -2.59
C LYS A 55 8.45 10.04 -1.22
N SER A 56 8.43 10.85 -0.15
CA SER A 56 8.82 10.44 1.20
C SER A 56 7.72 9.69 1.98
N GLY A 57 6.46 9.90 1.61
CA GLY A 57 5.31 9.49 2.43
C GLY A 57 4.83 10.61 3.35
N PHE A 58 3.58 10.48 3.80
CA PHE A 58 2.92 11.39 4.74
C PHE A 58 1.76 10.70 5.46
N GLY A 59 1.31 11.28 6.59
CA GLY A 59 0.26 10.69 7.44
C GLY A 59 0.83 9.74 8.49
N SER A 60 -0.01 8.84 9.01
CA SER A 60 0.37 7.88 10.05
C SER A 60 -0.08 6.47 9.70
N ALA A 61 0.81 5.49 9.83
CA ALA A 61 0.49 4.08 9.65
C ALA A 61 -0.63 3.59 10.60
N ALA A 62 -0.89 4.27 11.72
CA ALA A 62 -2.00 3.96 12.62
C ALA A 62 -3.37 4.50 12.10
N GLY A 63 -3.39 5.31 11.04
CA GLY A 63 -4.56 5.99 10.51
C GLY A 63 -4.53 6.12 8.98
N GLU A 64 -4.80 7.31 8.46
CA GLU A 64 -4.64 7.61 7.04
C GLU A 64 -3.20 7.96 6.70
N TYR A 65 -2.69 7.42 5.59
CA TYR A 65 -1.33 7.70 5.15
C TYR A 65 -1.06 7.30 3.72
N TRP A 66 0.08 7.78 3.23
CA TRP A 66 0.75 7.38 2.01
C TRP A 66 2.16 6.92 2.38
N LEU A 67 2.55 5.71 1.97
CA LEU A 67 3.84 5.11 2.36
C LEU A 67 5.07 5.82 1.75
N GLY A 68 4.88 6.48 0.61
CA GLY A 68 5.98 7.10 -0.14
C GLY A 68 6.42 6.25 -1.34
N LEU A 69 6.60 6.91 -2.48
CA LEU A 69 7.03 6.29 -3.74
C LEU A 69 8.41 5.64 -3.62
N GLU A 70 9.34 6.28 -2.91
CA GLU A 70 10.70 5.74 -2.73
C GLU A 70 10.68 4.43 -1.94
N THR A 71 9.90 4.39 -0.86
CA THR A 71 9.71 3.18 -0.06
C THR A 71 9.10 2.04 -0.89
N MET A 72 8.06 2.33 -1.69
CA MET A 72 7.43 1.32 -2.55
C MET A 72 8.38 0.83 -3.66
N HIS A 73 9.17 1.72 -4.25
CA HIS A 73 10.21 1.36 -5.21
C HIS A 73 11.22 0.39 -4.59
N LEU A 74 11.79 0.74 -3.43
CA LEU A 74 12.78 -0.08 -2.73
C LEU A 74 12.25 -1.47 -2.35
N LEU A 75 10.98 -1.56 -1.92
CA LEU A 75 10.33 -2.83 -1.63
C LEU A 75 10.19 -3.68 -2.90
N THR A 76 9.57 -3.11 -3.94
CA THR A 76 9.23 -3.83 -5.18
C THR A 76 10.40 -4.12 -6.10
N MET A 77 11.55 -3.46 -5.89
CA MET A 77 12.82 -3.78 -6.56
C MET A 77 13.42 -5.12 -6.10
N ARG A 78 13.15 -5.54 -4.86
CA ARG A 78 13.81 -6.71 -4.24
C ARG A 78 13.07 -8.02 -4.44
N LYS A 79 11.75 -7.95 -4.58
CA LYS A 79 10.85 -9.11 -4.70
C LYS A 79 9.64 -8.74 -5.54
N THR A 80 9.00 -9.75 -6.11
CA THR A 80 7.68 -9.59 -6.73
C THR A 80 6.61 -9.51 -5.66
N TYR A 81 5.74 -8.50 -5.76
CA TYR A 81 4.58 -8.31 -4.90
C TYR A 81 3.31 -8.33 -5.75
N GLU A 82 2.21 -8.83 -5.20
CA GLU A 82 0.87 -8.54 -5.71
C GLU A 82 0.34 -7.24 -5.09
N LEU A 83 -0.64 -6.62 -5.75
CA LEU A 83 -1.35 -5.46 -5.24
C LEU A 83 -2.83 -5.77 -5.09
N ARG A 84 -3.41 -5.36 -3.97
CA ARG A 84 -4.84 -5.37 -3.73
C ARG A 84 -5.29 -3.97 -3.29
N VAL A 85 -6.39 -3.50 -3.87
CA VAL A 85 -7.03 -2.23 -3.52
C VAL A 85 -8.44 -2.54 -3.07
N ASP A 86 -8.70 -2.42 -1.77
CA ASP A 86 -10.03 -2.56 -1.18
C ASP A 86 -10.71 -1.18 -1.11
N MET A 87 -12.00 -1.12 -1.48
CA MET A 87 -12.80 0.09 -1.52
C MET A 87 -14.18 -0.18 -0.91
N GLU A 88 -14.74 0.84 -0.25
CA GLU A 88 -16.05 0.80 0.37
C GLU A 88 -16.80 2.09 -0.01
N ASP A 89 -18.04 1.95 -0.49
CA ASP A 89 -18.91 3.11 -0.76
C ASP A 89 -19.67 3.59 0.49
N PHE A 90 -20.41 4.68 0.35
CA PHE A 90 -21.17 5.28 1.47
C PHE A 90 -22.33 4.41 1.96
N GLU A 91 -22.75 3.41 1.17
CA GLU A 91 -23.80 2.45 1.53
C GLU A 91 -23.21 1.18 2.18
N GLY A 92 -21.88 1.12 2.35
CA GLY A 92 -21.16 0.02 2.97
C GLY A 92 -20.86 -1.14 2.02
N LYS A 93 -21.08 -0.97 0.72
CA LYS A 93 -20.71 -1.98 -0.28
C LYS A 93 -19.20 -2.01 -0.43
N LYS A 94 -18.62 -3.21 -0.26
CA LYS A 94 -17.18 -3.44 -0.36
C LYS A 94 -16.84 -4.14 -1.67
N VAL A 95 -15.83 -3.62 -2.37
CA VAL A 95 -15.30 -4.17 -3.62
C VAL A 95 -13.78 -4.14 -3.58
N TYR A 96 -13.14 -4.88 -4.49
CA TYR A 96 -11.70 -4.84 -4.61
C TYR A 96 -11.21 -4.97 -6.06
N ALA A 97 -10.00 -4.49 -6.29
CA ALA A 97 -9.20 -4.72 -7.48
C ALA A 97 -7.90 -5.41 -7.07
N GLN A 98 -7.55 -6.53 -7.72
CA GLN A 98 -6.29 -7.24 -7.44
C GLN A 98 -5.45 -7.40 -8.70
N TYR A 99 -4.14 -7.27 -8.57
CA TYR A 99 -3.17 -7.40 -9.65
C TYR A 99 -2.12 -8.43 -9.27
N SER A 100 -1.83 -9.36 -10.20
CA SER A 100 -0.90 -10.47 -9.96
C SER A 100 0.55 -10.03 -9.73
N SER A 101 0.91 -8.83 -10.16
CA SER A 101 2.20 -8.21 -9.86
C SER A 101 2.07 -6.69 -9.75
N PHE A 102 2.94 -6.08 -8.95
CA PHE A 102 3.02 -4.64 -8.72
C PHE A 102 4.48 -4.24 -8.52
N SER A 103 4.90 -3.20 -9.23
CA SER A 103 6.18 -2.54 -8.99
C SER A 103 6.12 -1.06 -9.31
N VAL A 104 6.98 -0.31 -8.62
CA VAL A 104 7.20 1.12 -8.83
C VAL A 104 8.63 1.30 -9.32
N GLY A 105 8.81 1.95 -10.47
CA GLY A 105 10.13 2.22 -11.04
C GLY A 105 10.91 3.30 -10.28
N PRO A 106 12.13 3.65 -10.74
CA PRO A 106 12.97 4.62 -10.04
C PRO A 106 12.48 6.07 -10.22
N GLU A 107 12.92 6.96 -9.33
CA GLU A 107 12.60 8.40 -9.38
C GLU A 107 13.02 9.06 -10.71
N ALA A 108 14.16 8.65 -11.27
CA ALA A 108 14.69 9.19 -12.53
C ALA A 108 13.71 9.02 -13.71
N GLU A 109 12.79 8.06 -13.62
CA GLU A 109 11.74 7.80 -14.61
C GLU A 109 10.36 8.31 -14.14
N GLY A 110 10.29 8.98 -12.99
CA GLY A 110 9.04 9.47 -12.40
C GLY A 110 8.22 8.41 -11.67
N TYR A 111 8.87 7.37 -11.13
CA TYR A 111 8.21 6.27 -10.42
C TYR A 111 7.11 5.53 -11.25
N PRO A 112 7.43 5.05 -12.46
CA PRO A 112 6.43 4.43 -13.34
C PRO A 112 5.81 3.19 -12.69
N LEU A 113 4.48 3.09 -12.76
CA LEU A 113 3.71 1.95 -12.26
C LEU A 113 3.72 0.81 -13.28
N LYS A 114 4.02 -0.41 -12.82
CA LYS A 114 3.86 -1.63 -13.62
C LYS A 114 2.96 -2.61 -12.87
N LEU A 115 1.91 -3.06 -13.56
CA LEU A 115 0.90 -3.99 -13.03
C LEU A 115 0.86 -5.27 -13.84
N GLY A 116 0.57 -6.37 -13.16
CA GLY A 116 0.30 -7.66 -13.78
C GLY A 116 -1.15 -7.81 -14.21
N SER A 117 -1.59 -9.06 -14.37
CA SER A 117 -2.98 -9.37 -14.74
C SER A 117 -3.95 -8.89 -13.67
N PHE A 118 -5.03 -8.26 -14.13
CA PHE A 118 -6.13 -7.82 -13.29
C PHE A 118 -7.05 -8.98 -12.92
N LYS A 119 -7.50 -9.01 -11.66
CA LYS A 119 -8.55 -9.88 -11.14
C LYS A 119 -9.66 -9.00 -10.58
N ASP A 120 -10.84 -9.12 -11.17
CA ASP A 120 -12.01 -8.37 -10.75
C ASP A 120 -12.57 -8.91 -9.42
N GLY A 121 -12.81 -7.99 -8.51
CA GLY A 121 -13.45 -8.18 -7.22
C GLY A 121 -14.75 -7.39 -7.06
N GLY A 122 -15.41 -7.05 -8.17
CA GLY A 122 -16.60 -6.21 -8.23
C GLY A 122 -16.29 -4.72 -8.32
N ALA A 123 -15.02 -4.34 -8.51
CA ALA A 123 -14.59 -2.96 -8.71
C ALA A 123 -14.46 -2.58 -10.19
N GLY A 124 -14.46 -3.57 -11.10
CA GLY A 124 -14.48 -3.35 -12.54
C GLY A 124 -15.88 -3.54 -13.10
N GLY A 125 -16.58 -2.42 -13.33
CA GLY A 125 -17.87 -2.36 -14.03
C GLY A 125 -17.97 -1.07 -14.82
#